data_AF-A0A9J7KAN3-F1
#
_entry.id   AF-A0A9J7KAN3-F1
#
_cell.length_a   1.000
_cell.length_b   1.000
_cell.length_c   1.000
_cell.angle_alpha   90.00
_cell.angle_beta   90.00
_cell.angle_gamma   90.00
#
_symmetry.space_group_name_H-M   'P 1'
#
loop_
_entity.id
_entity.type
_entity.pdbx_description
1 polymer ?
#
loop_
_entity_poly.entity_id
_entity_poly.type
_entity_poly.pdbx_seq_one_letter_code
_entity_poly.pdbx_strand_id
1 'polypeptide(L)'
;MSYQCPQLSDPRQRETHPSDRESLVSINEHQGKSCQSSAVFNVVNSVIGSGIIGLPYSMKQAGFPLGILLLFWVSYITDFSLILLIKGGALSGTDTYQSLVNKTFGFPGYLLLSALQFMYPFIAMISYNIITGDTLSKVFQRIPGVDPGSLFIGRHFIIVVSTVTFTLPLSLYRDIAKLGKISFISTILTTVILGIVMTRAVSLGPNIPKTEDAWVFAKRNAIQAIGVMSFAFICHHNCFLVYGSLEEPTVAKWCRIIHTSILVSIFICVLFATCGYLTFTGFTQGDLFENYCKSDDLVTFGRFCYGITVILTYPIECFVTREVIANVFFGGNPSSVFHIILTVVIITAATLVSLLIDCLGIVLELNGVLCAAPLIFIIPSACYLKLSEEPRTHADKIMACVMLPVGAVVMVVGFIMAITNPQDCTHGQEMFYCFPDNTSLTNISHSHLQLTTQLSPWNLSIFQ
;
A
#
# COMPACT_ATOMS: atom_id res chain seq x y z
N MET A 1 6.68 6.03 -26.88
CA MET A 1 8.13 5.75 -26.85
C MET A 1 8.30 4.42 -26.15
N SER A 2 8.58 3.34 -26.89
CA SER A 2 8.76 2.01 -26.32
C SER A 2 10.16 1.92 -25.70
N TYR A 3 10.22 1.76 -24.38
CA TYR A 3 11.45 1.46 -23.65
C TYR A 3 11.95 0.07 -24.07
N GLN A 4 13.17 -0.01 -24.60
CA GLN A 4 13.81 -1.26 -24.99
C GLN A 4 14.94 -1.54 -23.99
N CYS A 5 14.76 -2.54 -23.13
CA CYS A 5 15.79 -2.89 -22.14
C CYS A 5 17.08 -3.32 -22.85
N PRO A 6 18.22 -2.63 -22.64
CA PRO A 6 19.51 -3.05 -23.18
C PRO A 6 19.90 -4.43 -22.62
N GLN A 7 20.53 -5.26 -23.45
CA GLN A 7 21.16 -6.50 -23.02
C GLN A 7 22.45 -6.14 -22.27
N LEU A 8 22.39 -6.00 -20.93
CA LEU A 8 23.61 -6.06 -20.12
C LEU A 8 24.08 -7.52 -20.10
N SER A 9 25.30 -7.75 -20.58
CA SER A 9 25.99 -9.02 -20.37
C SER A 9 26.22 -9.25 -18.88
N ASP A 10 25.83 -10.43 -18.44
CA ASP A 10 25.82 -10.87 -17.06
C ASP A 10 27.26 -11.13 -16.56
N PRO A 11 27.76 -10.43 -15.52
CA PRO A 11 29.10 -10.65 -14.99
C PRO A 11 29.26 -11.95 -14.17
N ARG A 12 28.23 -12.81 -14.06
CA ARG A 12 28.21 -14.06 -13.27
C ARG A 12 29.33 -15.09 -13.55
N GLN A 13 30.33 -14.78 -14.38
CA GLN A 13 31.47 -15.64 -14.69
C GLN A 13 32.81 -15.27 -14.00
N ARG A 14 32.87 -14.34 -13.03
CA ARG A 14 34.10 -14.13 -12.24
C ARG A 14 33.98 -14.51 -10.76
N GLU A 15 34.62 -15.64 -10.46
CA GLU A 15 35.18 -16.13 -9.18
C GLU A 15 34.47 -15.70 -7.88
N THR A 16 33.56 -16.56 -7.41
CA THR A 16 33.05 -16.55 -6.02
C THR A 16 33.76 -17.63 -5.18
N HIS A 17 34.09 -17.30 -3.94
CA HIS A 17 34.76 -18.19 -2.99
C HIS A 17 33.86 -19.40 -2.63
N PRO A 18 34.41 -20.62 -2.47
CA PRO A 18 33.60 -21.85 -2.31
C PRO A 18 32.64 -21.84 -1.11
N SER A 19 32.94 -21.10 -0.03
CA SER A 19 32.07 -20.96 1.15
C SER A 19 30.80 -20.15 0.89
N ASP A 20 30.86 -19.15 0.01
CA ASP A 20 29.70 -18.33 -0.35
C ASP A 20 28.78 -19.10 -1.32
N ARG A 21 29.35 -20.07 -2.03
CA ARG A 21 28.62 -20.94 -2.94
C ARG A 21 27.73 -21.93 -2.18
N GLU A 22 28.19 -22.45 -1.04
CA GLU A 22 27.41 -23.36 -0.19
C GLU A 22 26.28 -22.66 0.58
N SER A 23 26.48 -21.41 1.02
CA SER A 23 25.41 -20.60 1.61
C SER A 23 24.37 -20.16 0.57
N LEU A 24 24.80 -19.81 -0.65
CA LEU A 24 23.90 -19.49 -1.77
C LEU A 24 23.13 -20.70 -2.32
N VAL A 25 23.72 -21.89 -2.28
CA VAL A 25 23.04 -23.14 -2.66
C VAL A 25 22.02 -23.55 -1.60
N SER A 26 22.34 -23.44 -0.31
CA SER A 26 21.40 -23.81 0.77
C SER A 26 20.22 -22.83 0.91
N ILE A 27 20.37 -21.55 0.58
CA ILE A 27 19.24 -20.59 0.53
C ILE A 27 18.35 -20.87 -0.69
N ASN A 28 18.94 -21.18 -1.85
CA ASN A 28 18.20 -21.47 -3.09
C ASN A 28 17.54 -22.87 -3.10
N GLU A 29 18.08 -23.86 -2.38
CA GLU A 29 17.45 -25.19 -2.27
C GLU A 29 16.17 -25.18 -1.42
N HIS A 30 15.98 -24.17 -0.57
CA HIS A 30 14.78 -24.04 0.26
C HIS A 30 13.69 -23.11 -0.32
N GLN A 31 13.94 -22.38 -1.40
CA GLN A 31 12.94 -21.57 -2.09
C GLN A 31 12.51 -22.24 -3.40
N GLY A 32 11.25 -22.66 -3.48
CA GLY A 32 10.68 -23.16 -4.72
C GLY A 32 10.80 -22.13 -5.85
N LYS A 33 11.39 -22.51 -6.99
CA LYS A 33 11.54 -21.63 -8.15
C LYS A 33 10.17 -21.24 -8.72
N SER A 34 9.98 -19.94 -8.97
CA SER A 34 8.75 -19.38 -9.51
C SER A 34 8.84 -19.17 -11.03
N CYS A 35 7.76 -19.55 -11.73
CA CYS A 35 7.58 -19.25 -13.15
C CYS A 35 7.23 -17.76 -13.35
N GLN A 36 7.53 -17.21 -14.53
CA GLN A 36 7.28 -15.80 -14.89
C GLN A 36 5.84 -15.34 -14.59
N SER A 37 4.84 -16.19 -14.85
CA SER A 37 3.43 -15.88 -14.57
C SER A 37 3.19 -15.69 -13.07
N SER A 38 3.76 -16.55 -12.23
CA SER A 38 3.65 -16.42 -10.77
C SER A 38 4.34 -15.16 -10.25
N ALA A 39 5.47 -14.76 -10.84
CA ALA A 39 6.14 -13.52 -10.47
C ALA A 39 5.29 -12.29 -10.84
N VAL A 40 4.64 -12.30 -12.02
CA VAL A 40 3.68 -11.24 -12.40
C VAL A 40 2.54 -11.15 -11.38
N PHE A 41 1.92 -12.26 -11.01
CA PHE A 41 0.86 -12.24 -10.01
C PHE A 41 1.33 -11.77 -8.64
N ASN A 42 2.56 -12.09 -8.23
CA ASN A 42 3.11 -11.60 -6.97
C ASN A 42 3.34 -10.08 -6.99
N VAL A 43 3.87 -9.52 -8.08
CA VAL A 43 4.04 -8.06 -8.24
C VAL A 43 2.69 -7.36 -8.31
N VAL A 44 1.74 -7.88 -9.10
CA VAL A 44 0.38 -7.35 -9.20
C VAL A 44 -0.31 -7.39 -7.83
N ASN A 45 -0.21 -8.49 -7.09
CA ASN A 45 -0.80 -8.59 -5.75
C ASN A 45 -0.13 -7.62 -4.76
N SER A 46 1.18 -7.37 -4.89
CA SER A 46 1.89 -6.39 -4.05
C SER A 46 1.43 -4.95 -4.32
N VAL A 47 1.18 -4.60 -5.59
CA VAL A 47 0.70 -3.26 -5.98
C VAL A 47 -0.79 -3.08 -5.67
N ILE A 48 -1.62 -4.05 -6.03
CA ILE A 48 -3.07 -3.94 -5.84
C ILE A 48 -3.39 -3.97 -4.34
N GLY A 49 -2.87 -4.98 -3.62
CA GLY A 49 -2.90 -5.14 -2.18
C GLY A 49 -4.13 -4.55 -1.47
N SER A 50 -3.91 -3.95 -0.32
CA SER A 50 -4.92 -3.11 0.33
C SER A 50 -4.89 -1.66 -0.21
N GLY A 51 -3.81 -1.23 -0.85
CA GLY A 51 -3.59 0.17 -1.26
C GLY A 51 -4.55 0.68 -2.31
N ILE A 52 -5.17 -0.21 -3.08
CA ILE A 52 -6.21 0.14 -4.07
C ILE A 52 -7.40 0.89 -3.44
N ILE A 53 -7.73 0.62 -2.16
CA ILE A 53 -8.90 1.21 -1.49
C ILE A 53 -8.77 2.71 -1.28
N GLY A 54 -7.54 3.22 -1.17
CA GLY A 54 -7.25 4.64 -0.99
C GLY A 54 -7.19 5.42 -2.30
N LEU A 55 -7.25 4.76 -3.47
CA LEU A 55 -7.13 5.44 -4.76
C LEU A 55 -8.32 6.33 -5.12
N PRO A 56 -9.59 5.95 -4.89
CA PRO A 56 -10.71 6.88 -5.04
C PRO A 56 -10.53 8.15 -4.20
N TYR A 57 -10.03 7.98 -2.98
CA TYR A 57 -9.75 9.07 -2.07
C TYR A 57 -8.62 9.98 -2.57
N SER A 58 -7.57 9.42 -3.18
CA SER A 58 -6.51 10.23 -3.80
C SER A 58 -7.04 11.08 -4.98
N MET A 59 -8.04 10.60 -5.73
CA MET A 59 -8.75 11.41 -6.74
C MET A 59 -9.47 12.61 -6.11
N LYS A 60 -10.15 12.40 -4.98
CA LYS A 60 -10.78 13.49 -4.21
C LYS A 60 -9.77 14.53 -3.74
N GLN A 61 -8.57 14.12 -3.32
CA GLN A 61 -7.54 15.04 -2.84
C GLN A 61 -6.85 15.80 -3.97
N ALA A 62 -6.62 15.16 -5.12
CA ALA A 62 -5.97 15.79 -6.27
C ALA A 62 -6.91 16.64 -7.12
N GLY A 63 -8.21 16.35 -7.13
CA GLY A 63 -9.11 16.72 -8.23
C GLY A 63 -9.09 15.62 -9.29
N PHE A 64 -10.25 15.30 -9.86
CA PHE A 64 -10.41 14.07 -10.62
C PHE A 64 -9.51 13.97 -11.88
N PRO A 65 -9.48 14.97 -12.79
CA PRO A 65 -8.60 14.92 -13.95
C PRO A 65 -7.11 14.86 -13.59
N LEU A 66 -6.64 15.71 -12.66
CA LEU A 66 -5.25 15.69 -12.22
C LEU A 66 -4.91 14.38 -11.50
N GLY A 67 -5.83 13.83 -10.70
CA GLY A 67 -5.65 12.56 -10.01
C GLY A 67 -5.39 11.41 -10.96
N ILE A 68 -6.13 11.32 -12.07
CA ILE A 68 -5.88 10.31 -13.11
C ILE A 68 -4.50 10.51 -13.75
N LEU A 69 -4.12 11.74 -14.09
CA LEU A 69 -2.80 12.05 -14.65
C LEU A 69 -1.67 11.68 -13.68
N LEU A 70 -1.83 12.01 -12.39
CA LEU A 70 -0.88 11.67 -11.34
C LEU A 70 -0.78 10.16 -11.13
N LEU A 71 -1.88 9.41 -11.23
CA LEU A 71 -1.88 7.97 -11.09
C LEU A 71 -1.07 7.28 -12.21
N PHE A 72 -1.25 7.71 -13.47
CA PHE A 72 -0.40 7.26 -14.59
C PHE A 72 1.07 7.65 -14.38
N TRP A 73 1.31 8.87 -13.88
CA TRP A 73 2.67 9.33 -13.62
C TRP A 73 3.36 8.53 -12.51
N VAL A 74 2.72 8.31 -11.36
CA VAL A 74 3.26 7.47 -10.27
C VAL A 74 3.51 6.04 -10.74
N SER A 75 2.58 5.47 -11.52
CA SER A 75 2.74 4.14 -12.10
C SER A 75 3.95 4.05 -13.03
N TYR A 76 4.17 5.06 -13.87
CA TYR A 76 5.32 5.13 -14.77
C TYR A 76 6.64 5.23 -13.99
N ILE A 77 6.68 6.06 -12.94
CA ILE A 77 7.85 6.20 -12.07
C ILE A 77 8.14 4.88 -11.33
N THR A 78 7.10 4.19 -10.86
CA THR A 78 7.20 2.89 -10.19
C THR A 78 7.80 1.84 -11.11
N ASP A 79 7.29 1.71 -12.34
CA ASP A 79 7.82 0.81 -13.36
C ASP A 79 9.32 1.05 -13.60
N PHE A 80 9.68 2.30 -13.84
CA PHE A 80 11.06 2.68 -14.12
C PHE A 80 12.00 2.44 -12.93
N SER A 81 11.60 2.82 -11.72
CA SER A 81 12.42 2.67 -10.51
C SER A 81 12.64 1.21 -10.10
N LEU A 82 11.66 0.32 -10.30
CA LEU A 82 11.83 -1.13 -10.08
C LEU A 82 12.87 -1.73 -11.04
N ILE A 83 12.94 -1.24 -12.26
CA ILE A 83 13.97 -1.64 -13.24
C ILE A 83 15.33 -1.09 -12.81
N LEU A 84 15.39 0.17 -12.35
CA LEU A 84 16.64 0.77 -11.86
C LEU A 84 17.23 0.02 -10.67
N LEU A 85 16.41 -0.50 -9.74
CA LEU A 85 16.90 -1.26 -8.59
C LEU A 85 17.63 -2.53 -9.01
N ILE A 86 17.02 -3.35 -9.89
CA ILE A 86 17.65 -4.59 -10.34
C ILE A 86 18.85 -4.30 -11.26
N LYS A 87 18.80 -3.24 -12.08
CA LYS A 87 19.98 -2.77 -12.83
C LYS A 87 21.11 -2.35 -11.87
N GLY A 88 20.79 -1.62 -10.80
CA GLY A 88 21.75 -1.21 -9.77
C GLY A 88 22.34 -2.42 -9.03
N GLY A 89 21.52 -3.43 -8.70
CA GLY A 89 21.96 -4.70 -8.16
C GLY A 89 22.97 -5.39 -9.08
N ALA A 90 22.65 -5.49 -10.37
CA ALA A 90 23.54 -6.07 -11.38
C ALA A 90 24.87 -5.29 -11.53
N LEU A 91 24.81 -3.95 -11.61
CA LEU A 91 26.00 -3.08 -11.71
C LEU A 91 26.90 -3.17 -10.46
N SER A 92 26.29 -3.33 -9.29
CA SER A 92 27.01 -3.43 -8.02
C SER A 92 27.38 -4.86 -7.63
N GLY A 93 26.90 -5.89 -8.36
CA GLY A 93 27.08 -7.29 -7.98
C GLY A 93 26.45 -7.63 -6.62
N THR A 94 25.28 -7.07 -6.33
CA THR A 94 24.53 -7.31 -5.09
C THR A 94 23.15 -7.91 -5.37
N ASP A 95 22.65 -8.68 -4.44
CA ASP A 95 21.43 -9.50 -4.53
C ASP A 95 20.33 -9.08 -3.54
N THR A 96 20.60 -8.10 -2.69
CA THR A 96 19.61 -7.51 -1.78
C THR A 96 19.59 -5.99 -1.89
N TYR A 97 18.45 -5.39 -1.58
CA TYR A 97 18.30 -3.94 -1.60
C TYR A 97 19.23 -3.28 -0.56
N GLN A 98 19.33 -3.88 0.63
CA GLN A 98 20.21 -3.40 1.70
C GLN A 98 21.68 -3.41 1.28
N SER A 99 22.15 -4.48 0.64
CA SER A 99 23.51 -4.59 0.12
C SER A 99 23.80 -3.58 -0.99
N LEU A 100 22.83 -3.35 -1.90
CA LEU A 100 22.95 -2.33 -2.95
C LEU A 100 23.19 -0.94 -2.36
N VAL A 101 22.39 -0.54 -1.37
CA VAL A 101 22.52 0.78 -0.73
C VAL A 101 23.79 0.86 0.12
N ASN A 102 24.17 -0.20 0.82
CA ASN A 102 25.42 -0.22 1.57
C ASN A 102 26.63 -0.04 0.66
N LYS A 103 26.63 -0.70 -0.51
CA LYS A 103 27.74 -0.59 -1.48
C LYS A 103 27.81 0.80 -2.12
N THR A 104 26.69 1.50 -2.24
CA THR A 104 26.63 2.84 -2.84
C THR A 104 26.85 3.96 -1.83
N PHE A 105 26.22 3.91 -0.66
CA PHE A 105 26.19 5.01 0.33
C PHE A 105 26.80 4.64 1.68
N GLY A 106 27.34 3.43 1.83
CA GLY A 106 27.91 2.93 3.07
C GLY A 106 26.86 2.67 4.15
N PHE A 107 27.35 2.53 5.37
CA PHE A 107 26.53 2.20 6.54
C PHE A 107 25.39 3.19 6.84
N PRO A 108 25.55 4.52 6.70
CA PRO A 108 24.43 5.45 6.91
C PRO A 108 23.27 5.22 5.94
N GLY A 109 23.60 4.96 4.66
CA GLY A 109 22.58 4.62 3.66
C GLY A 109 21.90 3.29 3.96
N TYR A 110 22.68 2.28 4.37
CA TYR A 110 22.15 0.98 4.80
C TYR A 110 21.15 1.12 5.95
N LEU A 111 21.47 1.92 6.98
CA LEU A 111 20.60 2.14 8.12
C LEU A 111 19.33 2.90 7.71
N LEU A 112 19.44 3.95 6.89
CA LEU A 112 18.31 4.71 6.39
C LEU A 112 17.36 3.82 5.56
N LEU A 113 17.89 3.04 4.61
CA LEU A 113 17.08 2.12 3.82
C LEU A 113 16.41 1.08 4.71
N SER A 114 17.15 0.49 5.66
CA SER A 114 16.60 -0.51 6.57
C SER A 114 15.47 0.04 7.43
N ALA A 115 15.60 1.29 7.91
CA ALA A 115 14.53 1.97 8.63
C ALA A 115 13.28 2.16 7.76
N LEU A 116 13.44 2.56 6.50
CA LEU A 116 12.33 2.74 5.55
C LEU A 116 11.68 1.40 5.17
N GLN A 117 12.47 0.37 4.91
CA GLN A 117 11.99 -1.00 4.63
C GLN A 117 11.35 -1.67 5.85
N PHE A 118 11.63 -1.20 7.07
CA PHE A 118 10.93 -1.63 8.28
C PHE A 118 9.63 -0.83 8.49
N MET A 119 9.69 0.51 8.39
CA MET A 119 8.55 1.40 8.63
C MET A 119 7.42 1.18 7.63
N TYR A 120 7.75 1.05 6.33
CA TYR A 120 6.74 0.86 5.29
C TYR A 120 5.80 -0.33 5.55
N PRO A 121 6.30 -1.58 5.63
CA PRO A 121 5.45 -2.75 5.85
C PRO A 121 4.81 -2.75 7.24
N PHE A 122 5.49 -2.18 8.25
CA PHE A 122 4.92 -2.03 9.59
C PHE A 122 3.67 -1.15 9.60
N ILE A 123 3.70 -0.01 8.91
CA ILE A 123 2.55 0.89 8.79
C ILE A 123 1.47 0.29 7.85
N ALA A 124 1.86 -0.47 6.84
CA ALA A 124 0.92 -1.24 6.03
C ALA A 124 0.13 -2.25 6.89
N MET A 125 0.80 -3.01 7.77
CA MET A 125 0.14 -3.93 8.72
C MET A 125 -0.83 -3.21 9.68
N ILE A 126 -0.50 -2.00 10.13
CA ILE A 126 -1.43 -1.16 10.92
C ILE A 126 -2.69 -0.86 10.09
N SER A 127 -2.52 -0.43 8.84
CA SER A 127 -3.61 -0.14 7.92
C SER A 127 -4.49 -1.37 7.67
N TYR A 128 -3.87 -2.55 7.54
CA TYR A 128 -4.57 -3.81 7.32
C TYR A 128 -5.47 -4.16 8.50
N ASN A 129 -4.97 -4.03 9.73
CA ASN A 129 -5.78 -4.22 10.93
C ASN A 129 -6.97 -3.24 10.98
N ILE A 130 -6.74 -1.94 10.69
CA ILE A 130 -7.80 -0.93 10.63
C ILE A 130 -8.89 -1.35 9.65
N ILE A 131 -8.49 -1.70 8.42
CA ILE A 131 -9.40 -2.16 7.36
C ILE A 131 -10.17 -3.41 7.79
N THR A 132 -9.49 -4.41 8.37
CA THR A 132 -10.14 -5.63 8.86
C THR A 132 -11.20 -5.30 9.92
N GLY A 133 -10.88 -4.40 10.84
CA GLY A 133 -11.83 -3.92 11.86
C GLY A 133 -13.03 -3.20 11.27
N ASP A 134 -12.82 -2.29 10.32
CA ASP A 134 -13.89 -1.48 9.70
C ASP A 134 -14.82 -2.30 8.81
N THR A 135 -14.25 -3.25 8.06
CA THR A 135 -14.98 -4.07 7.09
C THR A 135 -15.69 -5.23 7.76
N LEU A 136 -14.98 -6.06 8.53
CA LEU A 136 -15.54 -7.28 9.12
C LEU A 136 -16.55 -6.98 10.22
N SER A 137 -16.39 -5.88 10.98
CA SER A 137 -17.41 -5.46 11.95
C SER A 137 -18.78 -5.27 11.28
N LYS A 138 -18.82 -4.58 10.13
CA LYS A 138 -20.06 -4.39 9.35
C LYS A 138 -20.61 -5.69 8.77
N VAL A 139 -19.74 -6.63 8.38
CA VAL A 139 -20.15 -7.97 7.94
C VAL A 139 -20.87 -8.71 9.07
N PHE A 140 -20.31 -8.71 10.29
CA PHE A 140 -20.92 -9.35 11.44
C PHE A 140 -22.20 -8.66 11.91
N GLN A 141 -22.29 -7.33 11.82
CA GLN A 141 -23.52 -6.56 12.11
C GLN A 141 -24.68 -6.93 11.18
N ARG A 142 -24.40 -7.46 9.98
CA ARG A 142 -25.43 -7.84 9.01
C ARG A 142 -26.06 -9.21 9.29
N ILE A 143 -25.47 -10.03 10.17
CA ILE A 143 -25.99 -11.35 10.51
C ILE A 143 -27.30 -11.22 11.32
N PRO A 144 -28.39 -11.92 10.93
CA PRO A 144 -29.66 -11.86 11.67
C PRO A 144 -29.52 -12.30 13.12
N GLY A 145 -30.13 -11.55 14.05
CA GLY A 145 -30.15 -11.87 15.49
C GLY A 145 -28.96 -11.33 16.28
N VAL A 146 -28.08 -10.58 15.63
CA VAL A 146 -26.89 -9.99 16.23
C VAL A 146 -27.17 -8.55 16.66
N ASP A 147 -26.87 -8.22 17.92
CA ASP A 147 -27.01 -6.84 18.43
C ASP A 147 -25.84 -5.95 17.93
N PRO A 148 -26.13 -4.90 17.13
CA PRO A 148 -25.11 -3.96 16.65
C PRO A 148 -24.35 -3.23 17.77
N GLY A 149 -24.92 -3.15 18.98
CA GLY A 149 -24.30 -2.53 20.15
C GLY A 149 -23.36 -3.45 20.93
N SER A 150 -23.23 -4.72 20.56
CA SER A 150 -22.42 -5.66 21.33
C SER A 150 -20.92 -5.38 21.19
N LEU A 151 -20.20 -5.48 22.32
CA LEU A 151 -18.73 -5.32 22.36
C LEU A 151 -18.01 -6.34 21.46
N PHE A 152 -18.62 -7.51 21.22
CA PHE A 152 -18.08 -8.59 20.39
C PHE A 152 -18.06 -8.27 18.88
N ILE A 153 -18.64 -7.13 18.48
CA ILE A 153 -18.69 -6.70 17.07
C ILE A 153 -18.08 -5.32 16.91
N GLY A 154 -17.64 -4.71 18.01
CA GLY A 154 -16.82 -3.53 17.97
C GLY A 154 -15.56 -3.76 17.15
N ARG A 155 -15.16 -2.72 16.40
CA ARG A 155 -13.94 -2.69 15.59
C ARG A 155 -12.74 -3.25 16.35
N HIS A 156 -12.51 -2.78 17.58
CA HIS A 156 -11.37 -3.19 18.41
C HIS A 156 -11.37 -4.71 18.70
N PHE A 157 -12.53 -5.28 19.00
CA PHE A 157 -12.65 -6.72 19.24
C PHE A 157 -12.37 -7.54 17.98
N ILE A 158 -12.93 -7.12 16.84
CA ILE A 158 -12.73 -7.78 15.55
C ILE A 158 -11.26 -7.74 15.12
N ILE A 159 -10.58 -6.61 15.33
CA ILE A 159 -9.13 -6.50 15.10
C ILE A 159 -8.41 -7.57 15.93
N VAL A 160 -8.59 -7.59 17.25
CA VAL A 160 -7.86 -8.53 18.13
C VAL A 160 -8.17 -10.00 17.77
N VAL A 161 -9.44 -10.35 17.56
CA VAL A 161 -9.84 -11.73 17.25
C VAL A 161 -9.30 -12.17 15.89
N SER A 162 -9.42 -11.34 14.86
CA SER A 162 -8.92 -11.65 13.52
C SER A 162 -7.40 -11.79 13.53
N THR A 163 -6.69 -10.92 14.27
CA THR A 163 -5.24 -11.01 14.41
C THR A 163 -4.81 -12.31 15.08
N VAL A 164 -5.40 -12.67 16.23
CA VAL A 164 -5.02 -13.86 16.98
C VAL A 164 -5.39 -15.15 16.24
N THR A 165 -6.56 -15.18 15.58
CA THR A 165 -7.11 -16.39 14.97
C THR A 165 -6.54 -16.66 13.58
N PHE A 166 -6.29 -15.62 12.79
CA PHE A 166 -5.89 -15.77 11.39
C PHE A 166 -4.51 -15.19 11.11
N THR A 167 -4.32 -13.89 11.38
CA THR A 167 -3.12 -13.16 10.97
C THR A 167 -1.84 -13.70 11.61
N LEU A 168 -1.87 -13.99 12.92
CA LEU A 168 -0.72 -14.48 13.67
C LEU A 168 -0.33 -15.90 13.22
N PRO A 169 -1.23 -16.91 13.17
CA PRO A 169 -0.90 -18.23 12.64
C PRO A 169 -0.34 -18.19 11.22
N LEU A 170 -0.93 -17.37 10.34
CA LEU A 170 -0.45 -17.22 8.96
C LEU A 170 0.95 -16.59 8.89
N SER A 171 1.24 -15.60 9.73
CA SER A 171 2.54 -14.90 9.74
C SER A 171 3.68 -15.71 10.38
N LEU A 172 3.33 -16.70 11.21
CA LEU A 172 4.29 -17.66 11.76
C LEU A 172 4.74 -18.69 10.71
N TYR A 173 3.98 -18.86 9.63
CA TYR A 173 4.34 -19.76 8.54
C TYR A 173 5.64 -19.32 7.85
N ARG A 174 6.54 -20.28 7.61
CA ARG A 174 7.90 -20.03 7.11
C ARG A 174 8.04 -20.11 5.60
N ASP A 175 7.16 -20.85 4.93
CA ASP A 175 7.31 -21.18 3.53
C ASP A 175 6.51 -20.21 2.65
N ILE A 176 7.24 -19.27 2.03
CA ILE A 176 6.73 -18.25 1.11
C ILE A 176 6.26 -18.88 -0.21
N ALA A 177 6.78 -20.05 -0.61
CA ALA A 177 6.39 -20.67 -1.87
C ALA A 177 4.92 -21.12 -1.86
N LYS A 178 4.36 -21.44 -0.69
CA LYS A 178 2.92 -21.71 -0.53
C LYS A 178 2.07 -20.44 -0.59
N LEU A 179 2.65 -19.27 -0.34
CA LEU A 179 1.95 -17.99 -0.48
C LEU A 179 1.68 -17.66 -1.96
N GLY A 180 2.45 -18.19 -2.93
CA GLY A 180 2.13 -17.99 -4.35
C GLY A 180 0.73 -18.47 -4.75
N LYS A 181 0.24 -19.57 -4.15
CA LYS A 181 -1.15 -20.04 -4.33
C LYS A 181 -2.16 -19.09 -3.66
N ILE A 182 -1.79 -18.47 -2.55
CA ILE A 182 -2.59 -17.49 -1.81
C ILE A 182 -2.69 -16.16 -2.61
N SER A 183 -1.60 -15.70 -3.24
CA SER A 183 -1.59 -14.52 -4.12
C SER A 183 -2.60 -14.64 -5.27
N PHE A 184 -2.76 -15.84 -5.82
CA PHE A 184 -3.76 -16.10 -6.86
C PHE A 184 -5.20 -15.93 -6.35
N ILE A 185 -5.50 -16.46 -5.14
CA ILE A 185 -6.80 -16.28 -4.49
C ILE A 185 -7.07 -14.79 -4.23
N SER A 186 -6.07 -14.07 -3.70
CA SER A 186 -6.15 -12.62 -3.45
C SER A 186 -6.50 -11.84 -4.73
N THR A 187 -5.86 -12.18 -5.84
CA THR A 187 -6.12 -11.54 -7.15
C THR A 187 -7.57 -11.77 -7.63
N ILE A 188 -8.11 -12.98 -7.44
CA ILE A 188 -9.52 -13.28 -7.76
C ILE A 188 -10.45 -12.43 -6.89
N LEU A 189 -10.22 -12.39 -5.58
CA LEU A 189 -11.03 -11.59 -4.65
C LEU A 189 -11.00 -10.10 -5.01
N THR A 190 -9.84 -9.55 -5.38
CA THR A 190 -9.76 -8.15 -5.82
C THR A 190 -10.53 -7.91 -7.13
N THR A 191 -10.56 -8.88 -8.04
CA THR A 191 -11.36 -8.79 -9.27
C THR A 191 -12.86 -8.77 -8.94
N VAL A 192 -13.30 -9.57 -7.96
CA VAL A 192 -14.70 -9.55 -7.45
C VAL A 192 -15.03 -8.20 -6.83
N ILE A 193 -14.14 -7.65 -6.00
CA ILE A 193 -14.31 -6.33 -5.36
C ILE A 193 -14.41 -5.23 -6.42
N LEU A 194 -13.57 -5.25 -7.46
CA LEU A 194 -13.66 -4.34 -8.59
C LEU A 194 -15.04 -4.43 -9.28
N GLY A 195 -15.52 -5.66 -9.55
CA GLY A 195 -16.84 -5.88 -10.12
C GLY A 195 -17.97 -5.26 -9.28
N ILE A 196 -17.93 -5.45 -7.96
CA ILE A 196 -18.91 -4.88 -7.03
C ILE A 196 -18.89 -3.35 -7.08
N VAL A 197 -17.71 -2.74 -7.03
CA VAL A 197 -17.55 -1.28 -7.09
C VAL A 197 -18.05 -0.73 -8.43
N MET A 198 -17.78 -1.43 -9.55
CA MET A 198 -18.31 -1.06 -10.87
C MET A 198 -19.84 -1.16 -10.93
N THR A 199 -20.42 -2.24 -10.42
CA THR A 199 -21.88 -2.40 -10.36
C THR A 199 -22.52 -1.30 -9.51
N ARG A 200 -21.90 -0.92 -8.39
CA ARG A 200 -22.40 0.14 -7.52
C ARG A 200 -22.19 1.54 -8.10
N ALA A 201 -21.16 1.77 -8.90
CA ALA A 201 -21.00 3.03 -9.62
C ALA A 201 -22.16 3.29 -10.59
N VAL A 202 -22.72 2.24 -11.21
CA VAL A 202 -23.87 2.37 -12.13
C VAL A 202 -25.21 2.38 -11.37
N SER A 203 -25.38 1.55 -10.35
CA SER A 203 -26.66 1.38 -9.66
C SER A 203 -26.91 2.37 -8.52
N LEU A 204 -25.87 2.71 -7.75
CA LEU A 204 -25.95 3.62 -6.60
C LEU A 204 -25.51 5.04 -6.96
N GLY A 205 -24.49 5.18 -7.83
CA GLY A 205 -23.93 6.48 -8.22
C GLY A 205 -24.95 7.54 -8.65
N PRO A 206 -25.98 7.22 -9.47
CA PRO A 206 -27.01 8.19 -9.86
C PRO A 206 -27.86 8.72 -8.69
N ASN A 207 -27.97 7.97 -7.59
CA ASN A 207 -28.78 8.33 -6.43
C ASN A 207 -28.03 9.18 -5.40
N ILE A 208 -26.69 9.27 -5.52
CA ILE A 208 -25.86 10.04 -4.61
C ILE A 208 -25.70 11.46 -5.19
N PRO A 209 -25.97 12.51 -4.40
CA PRO A 209 -25.77 13.88 -4.87
C PRO A 209 -24.29 14.12 -5.18
N LYS A 210 -24.03 14.77 -6.32
CA LYS A 210 -22.67 15.15 -6.70
C LYS A 210 -22.27 16.42 -5.98
N THR A 211 -21.04 16.48 -5.47
CA THR A 211 -20.51 17.73 -4.91
C THR A 211 -20.20 18.75 -6.01
N GLU A 212 -20.31 20.04 -5.69
CA GLU A 212 -20.03 21.12 -6.66
C GLU A 212 -18.60 21.07 -7.20
N ASP A 213 -17.66 20.56 -6.40
CA ASP A 213 -16.25 20.43 -6.71
C ASP A 213 -15.87 19.10 -7.38
N ALA A 214 -16.85 18.27 -7.78
CA ALA A 214 -16.64 16.92 -8.29
C ALA A 214 -15.71 16.85 -9.52
N TRP A 215 -15.74 17.87 -10.38
CA TRP A 215 -15.00 17.90 -11.65
C TRP A 215 -13.86 18.94 -11.68
N VAL A 216 -13.45 19.44 -10.51
CA VAL A 216 -12.32 20.37 -10.41
C VAL A 216 -11.05 19.69 -10.92
N PHE A 217 -10.35 20.36 -11.84
CA PHE A 217 -9.15 19.82 -12.47
C PHE A 217 -8.08 19.48 -11.43
N ALA A 218 -7.74 20.45 -10.57
CA ALA A 218 -6.70 20.33 -9.55
C ALA A 218 -7.15 20.97 -8.24
N LYS A 219 -6.89 20.29 -7.13
CA LYS A 219 -7.05 20.78 -5.76
C LYS A 219 -5.69 20.98 -5.11
N ARG A 220 -5.66 21.76 -4.02
CA ARG A 220 -4.42 22.07 -3.30
C ARG A 220 -3.72 20.82 -2.75
N ASN A 221 -4.47 19.79 -2.41
CA ASN A 221 -3.98 18.55 -1.79
C ASN A 221 -3.42 17.52 -2.79
N ALA A 222 -3.13 17.93 -4.03
CA ALA A 222 -2.60 17.03 -5.05
C ALA A 222 -1.29 16.34 -4.67
N ILE A 223 -0.41 16.99 -3.90
CA ILE A 223 0.86 16.38 -3.46
C ILE A 223 0.61 15.28 -2.42
N GLN A 224 -0.34 15.49 -1.51
CA GLN A 224 -0.77 14.47 -0.53
C GLN A 224 -1.36 13.25 -1.25
N ALA A 225 -2.11 13.46 -2.34
CA ALA A 225 -2.62 12.38 -3.18
C ALA A 225 -1.50 11.52 -3.80
N ILE A 226 -0.37 12.12 -4.21
CA ILE A 226 0.81 11.38 -4.69
C ILE A 226 1.32 10.44 -3.60
N GLY A 227 1.26 10.83 -2.32
CA GLY A 227 1.58 9.96 -1.18
C GLY A 227 0.72 8.69 -1.18
N VAL A 228 -0.61 8.84 -1.21
CA VAL A 228 -1.54 7.69 -1.24
C VAL A 228 -1.32 6.81 -2.47
N MET A 229 -1.08 7.41 -3.64
CA MET A 229 -0.77 6.67 -4.86
C MET A 229 0.57 5.93 -4.74
N SER A 230 1.57 6.53 -4.10
CA SER A 230 2.87 5.91 -3.83
C SER A 230 2.73 4.73 -2.87
N PHE A 231 1.90 4.86 -1.84
CA PHE A 231 1.54 3.74 -0.95
C PHE A 231 0.86 2.60 -1.70
N ALA A 232 0.02 2.88 -2.70
CA ALA A 232 -0.57 1.82 -3.52
C ALA A 232 0.46 1.16 -4.44
N PHE A 233 1.37 1.92 -5.07
CA PHE A 233 2.26 1.37 -6.10
C PHE A 233 3.60 0.82 -5.62
N ILE A 234 3.96 1.01 -4.36
CA ILE A 234 5.22 0.52 -3.80
C ILE A 234 5.26 -1.01 -3.72
N CYS A 235 6.26 -1.59 -4.37
CA CYS A 235 6.68 -2.98 -4.17
C CYS A 235 8.22 -3.10 -4.12
N HIS A 236 8.93 -1.98 -4.02
CA HIS A 236 10.40 -1.93 -4.05
C HIS A 236 11.06 -2.66 -2.90
N HIS A 237 10.39 -2.74 -1.74
CA HIS A 237 10.95 -3.41 -0.57
C HIS A 237 11.05 -4.94 -0.75
N ASN A 238 10.24 -5.54 -1.63
CA ASN A 238 10.22 -6.98 -1.88
C ASN A 238 10.77 -7.37 -3.27
N CYS A 239 11.19 -6.40 -4.09
CA CYS A 239 11.51 -6.65 -5.50
C CYS A 239 12.70 -7.60 -5.70
N PHE A 240 13.73 -7.52 -4.84
CA PHE A 240 14.89 -8.43 -4.86
C PHE A 240 14.50 -9.86 -4.49
N LEU A 241 13.54 -10.05 -3.57
CA LEU A 241 13.02 -11.37 -3.21
C LEU A 241 12.28 -12.01 -4.39
N VAL A 242 11.40 -11.24 -5.04
CA VAL A 242 10.65 -11.72 -6.23
C VAL A 242 11.59 -11.98 -7.41
N TYR A 243 12.62 -11.15 -7.60
CA TYR A 243 13.64 -11.36 -8.62
C TYR A 243 14.47 -12.62 -8.36
N GLY A 244 14.92 -12.83 -7.11
CA GLY A 244 15.68 -14.01 -6.70
C GLY A 244 14.89 -15.31 -6.79
N SER A 245 13.57 -15.27 -6.62
CA SER A 245 12.72 -16.45 -6.75
C SER A 245 12.48 -16.90 -8.20
N LEU A 246 12.97 -16.17 -9.21
CA LEU A 246 12.79 -16.55 -10.62
C LEU A 246 13.65 -17.77 -10.96
N GLU A 247 13.10 -18.69 -11.75
CA GLU A 247 13.86 -19.86 -12.24
C GLU A 247 15.13 -19.47 -13.02
N GLU A 248 15.03 -18.39 -13.79
CA GLU A 248 16.14 -17.79 -14.53
C GLU A 248 16.11 -16.26 -14.37
N PRO A 249 16.79 -15.71 -13.35
CA PRO A 249 16.77 -14.28 -13.07
C PRO A 249 17.65 -13.55 -14.09
N THR A 250 17.06 -12.77 -14.99
CA THR A 250 17.77 -11.88 -15.92
C THR A 250 17.10 -10.51 -15.93
N VAL A 251 17.88 -9.44 -16.15
CA VAL A 251 17.35 -8.06 -16.19
C VAL A 251 16.29 -7.91 -17.28
N ALA A 252 16.48 -8.53 -18.45
CA ALA A 252 15.51 -8.50 -19.54
C ALA A 252 14.17 -9.18 -19.18
N LYS A 253 14.21 -10.32 -18.49
CA LYS A 253 12.99 -10.99 -18.00
C LYS A 253 12.31 -10.16 -16.92
N TRP A 254 13.10 -9.56 -16.02
CA TRP A 254 12.58 -8.65 -15.01
C TRP A 254 11.86 -7.44 -15.62
N CYS A 255 12.44 -6.78 -16.62
CA CYS A 255 11.77 -5.69 -17.33
C CYS A 255 10.39 -6.12 -17.86
N ARG A 256 10.31 -7.30 -18.50
CA ARG A 256 9.05 -7.83 -19.03
C ARG A 256 8.02 -8.08 -17.93
N ILE A 257 8.45 -8.67 -16.80
CA ILE A 257 7.59 -8.92 -15.64
C ILE A 257 7.06 -7.60 -15.09
N ILE A 258 7.93 -6.60 -14.87
CA ILE A 258 7.53 -5.31 -14.31
C ILE A 258 6.59 -4.56 -15.26
N HIS A 259 6.92 -4.41 -16.55
CA HIS A 259 6.04 -3.75 -17.52
C HIS A 259 4.66 -4.40 -17.59
N THR A 260 4.60 -5.74 -17.61
CA THR A 260 3.33 -6.47 -17.65
C THR A 260 2.54 -6.27 -16.35
N SER A 261 3.22 -6.38 -15.20
CA SER A 261 2.58 -6.27 -13.88
C SER A 261 2.05 -4.86 -13.62
N ILE A 262 2.84 -3.83 -13.94
CA ILE A 262 2.43 -2.44 -13.77
C ILE A 262 1.32 -2.07 -14.74
N LEU A 263 1.34 -2.55 -16.00
CA LEU A 263 0.26 -2.34 -16.97
C LEU A 263 -1.07 -2.96 -16.51
N VAL A 264 -1.04 -4.18 -15.98
CA VAL A 264 -2.24 -4.82 -15.41
C VAL A 264 -2.72 -4.06 -14.17
N SER A 265 -1.79 -3.66 -13.30
CA SER A 265 -2.11 -2.95 -12.05
C SER A 265 -2.71 -1.57 -12.32
N ILE A 266 -2.13 -0.77 -13.22
CA ILE A 266 -2.67 0.56 -13.54
C ILE A 266 -4.05 0.48 -14.17
N PHE A 267 -4.32 -0.52 -15.01
CA PHE A 267 -5.65 -0.73 -15.56
C PHE A 267 -6.69 -0.99 -14.46
N ILE A 268 -6.39 -1.89 -13.53
CA ILE A 268 -7.27 -2.20 -12.39
C ILE A 268 -7.42 -0.99 -11.46
N CYS A 269 -6.32 -0.32 -11.14
CA CYS A 269 -6.29 0.86 -10.28
C CYS A 269 -7.08 2.05 -10.86
N VAL A 270 -6.96 2.34 -12.16
CA VAL A 270 -7.72 3.41 -12.82
C VAL A 270 -9.21 3.10 -12.81
N LEU A 271 -9.61 1.86 -13.14
CA LEU A 271 -11.01 1.46 -13.08
C LEU A 271 -11.57 1.58 -11.66
N PHE A 272 -10.86 1.06 -10.68
CA PHE A 272 -11.28 1.10 -9.28
C PHE A 272 -11.40 2.53 -8.75
N ALA A 273 -10.35 3.34 -8.96
CA ALA A 273 -10.30 4.74 -8.53
C ALA A 273 -11.42 5.57 -9.19
N THR A 274 -11.64 5.36 -10.49
CA THR A 274 -12.68 6.07 -11.24
C THR A 274 -14.07 5.67 -10.77
N CYS A 275 -14.37 4.37 -10.68
CA CYS A 275 -15.69 3.91 -10.24
C CYS A 275 -15.97 4.31 -8.78
N GLY A 276 -15.00 4.18 -7.88
CA GLY A 276 -15.14 4.63 -6.49
C GLY A 276 -15.38 6.13 -6.40
N TYR A 277 -14.58 6.94 -7.10
CA TYR A 277 -14.71 8.40 -7.07
C TYR A 277 -16.02 8.88 -7.72
N LEU A 278 -16.40 8.33 -8.87
CA LEU A 278 -17.63 8.75 -9.56
C LEU A 278 -18.90 8.44 -8.75
N THR A 279 -18.85 7.43 -7.87
CA THR A 279 -19.97 7.08 -6.99
C THR A 279 -20.18 8.14 -5.91
N PHE A 280 -19.11 8.65 -5.30
CA PHE A 280 -19.19 9.46 -4.07
C PHE A 280 -18.70 10.91 -4.22
N THR A 281 -17.93 11.22 -5.25
CA THR A 281 -17.34 12.55 -5.52
C THR A 281 -16.61 13.11 -4.30
N GLY A 282 -16.94 14.32 -3.82
CA GLY A 282 -16.33 14.92 -2.63
C GLY A 282 -16.60 14.17 -1.33
N PHE A 283 -17.55 13.23 -1.28
CA PHE A 283 -17.83 12.42 -0.09
C PHE A 283 -16.87 11.24 0.10
N THR A 284 -16.02 10.93 -0.88
CA THR A 284 -15.11 9.77 -0.85
C THR A 284 -14.22 9.78 0.40
N GLN A 285 -14.21 8.68 1.15
CA GLN A 285 -13.43 8.46 2.37
C GLN A 285 -12.16 7.66 2.06
N GLY A 286 -11.19 7.69 2.97
CA GLY A 286 -9.92 6.95 2.82
C GLY A 286 -10.10 5.44 2.72
N ASP A 287 -11.12 4.89 3.39
CA ASP A 287 -11.66 3.56 3.12
C ASP A 287 -12.95 3.70 2.30
N LEU A 288 -12.92 3.31 1.02
CA LEU A 288 -14.08 3.34 0.13
C LEU A 288 -15.27 2.56 0.70
N PHE A 289 -15.04 1.48 1.46
CA PHE A 289 -16.14 0.69 2.02
C PHE A 289 -16.92 1.42 3.12
N GLU A 290 -16.37 2.46 3.73
CA GLU A 290 -17.10 3.32 4.68
C GLU A 290 -18.13 4.21 4.00
N ASN A 291 -17.98 4.48 2.69
CA ASN A 291 -18.96 5.26 1.96
C ASN A 291 -20.27 4.50 1.67
N TYR A 292 -20.26 3.16 1.66
CA TYR A 292 -21.44 2.38 1.35
C TYR A 292 -22.28 2.11 2.61
N CYS A 293 -23.60 2.03 2.45
CA CYS A 293 -24.51 1.76 3.56
C CYS A 293 -24.32 0.36 4.15
N LYS A 294 -24.66 0.17 5.43
CA LYS A 294 -24.56 -1.15 6.08
C LYS A 294 -25.64 -2.12 5.61
N SER A 295 -26.77 -1.61 5.11
CA SER A 295 -27.89 -2.37 4.57
C SER A 295 -27.62 -2.98 3.19
N ASP A 296 -26.50 -2.64 2.55
CA ASP A 296 -26.15 -3.10 1.21
C ASP A 296 -25.52 -4.51 1.24
N ASP A 297 -26.29 -5.53 0.87
CA ASP A 297 -25.86 -6.94 0.90
C ASP A 297 -24.71 -7.24 -0.08
N LEU A 298 -24.75 -6.64 -1.28
CA LEU A 298 -23.71 -6.85 -2.29
C LEU A 298 -22.38 -6.27 -1.81
N VAL A 299 -22.41 -5.06 -1.24
CA VAL A 299 -21.21 -4.44 -0.69
C VAL A 299 -20.74 -5.15 0.58
N THR A 300 -21.67 -5.67 1.39
CA THR A 300 -21.31 -6.47 2.56
C THR A 300 -20.56 -7.75 2.17
N PHE A 301 -20.95 -8.40 1.08
CA PHE A 301 -20.15 -9.48 0.50
C PHE A 301 -18.78 -8.98 0.02
N GLY A 302 -18.71 -7.80 -0.61
CA GLY A 302 -17.44 -7.15 -0.96
C GLY A 302 -16.53 -6.87 0.23
N ARG A 303 -17.07 -6.40 1.36
CA ARG A 303 -16.35 -6.18 2.63
C ARG A 303 -15.77 -7.49 3.15
N PHE A 304 -16.53 -8.59 3.07
CA PHE A 304 -16.05 -9.91 3.46
C PHE A 304 -14.89 -10.38 2.57
N CYS A 305 -15.03 -10.29 1.24
CA CYS A 305 -13.94 -10.60 0.31
C CYS A 305 -12.69 -9.76 0.59
N TYR A 306 -12.86 -8.46 0.84
CA TYR A 306 -11.76 -7.56 1.11
C TYR A 306 -11.08 -7.84 2.44
N GLY A 307 -11.84 -8.12 3.50
CA GLY A 307 -11.29 -8.56 4.78
C GLY A 307 -10.42 -9.82 4.65
N ILE A 308 -10.86 -10.80 3.85
CA ILE A 308 -10.04 -11.99 3.55
C ILE A 308 -8.76 -11.61 2.79
N THR A 309 -8.87 -10.81 1.72
CA THR A 309 -7.71 -10.36 0.93
C THR A 309 -6.65 -9.70 1.82
N VAL A 310 -7.07 -8.83 2.74
CA VAL A 310 -6.16 -8.10 3.65
C VAL A 310 -5.51 -9.04 4.66
N ILE A 311 -6.27 -9.97 5.26
CA ILE A 311 -5.72 -11.00 6.15
C ILE A 311 -4.69 -11.88 5.42
N LEU A 312 -4.91 -12.20 4.15
CA LEU A 312 -3.99 -13.01 3.34
C LEU A 312 -2.76 -12.23 2.88
N THR A 313 -2.83 -10.91 2.82
CA THR A 313 -1.70 -10.05 2.42
C THR A 313 -0.77 -9.73 3.61
N TYR A 314 -1.34 -9.66 4.82
CA TYR A 314 -0.60 -9.33 6.05
C TYR A 314 0.68 -10.14 6.28
N PRO A 315 0.72 -11.48 6.10
CA PRO A 315 1.93 -12.27 6.34
C PRO A 315 3.12 -11.87 5.48
N ILE A 316 2.89 -11.33 4.26
CA ILE A 316 3.95 -10.89 3.36
C ILE A 316 4.65 -9.66 3.96
N GLU A 317 3.90 -8.67 4.42
CA GLU A 317 4.44 -7.47 5.06
C GLU A 317 5.14 -7.82 6.38
N CYS A 318 4.56 -8.74 7.16
CA CYS A 318 5.21 -9.24 8.38
C CYS A 318 6.52 -9.96 8.08
N PHE A 319 6.57 -10.74 6.99
CA PHE A 319 7.78 -11.44 6.55
C PHE A 319 8.90 -10.44 6.23
N VAL A 320 8.61 -9.42 5.41
CA VAL A 320 9.58 -8.37 5.05
C VAL A 320 10.06 -7.63 6.29
N THR A 321 9.14 -7.21 7.16
CA THR A 321 9.45 -6.50 8.41
C THR A 321 10.41 -7.30 9.29
N ARG A 322 10.16 -8.60 9.43
CA ARG A 322 10.98 -9.53 10.22
C ARG A 322 12.35 -9.73 9.59
N GLU A 323 12.42 -9.89 8.28
CA GLU A 323 13.68 -10.07 7.54
C GLU A 323 14.61 -8.87 7.72
N VAL A 324 14.07 -7.65 7.63
CA VAL A 324 14.84 -6.42 7.85
C VAL A 324 15.44 -6.38 9.26
N ILE A 325 14.65 -6.70 10.30
CA ILE A 325 15.15 -6.75 11.69
C ILE A 325 16.22 -7.84 11.85
N ALA A 326 15.99 -9.02 11.30
CA ALA A 326 16.94 -10.13 11.38
C ALA A 326 18.28 -9.79 10.73
N ASN A 327 18.26 -9.13 9.58
CA ASN A 327 19.46 -8.72 8.85
C ASN A 327 20.24 -7.62 9.59
N VAL A 328 19.55 -6.62 10.13
CA VAL A 328 20.19 -5.47 10.80
C VAL A 328 20.79 -5.84 12.15
N PHE A 329 20.07 -6.59 12.97
CA PHE A 329 20.45 -6.83 14.36
C PHE A 329 21.13 -8.18 14.60
N PHE A 330 20.90 -9.17 13.73
CA PHE A 330 21.30 -10.57 13.98
C PHE A 330 22.16 -11.18 12.87
N GLY A 331 22.49 -10.44 11.80
CA GLY A 331 23.41 -10.92 10.76
C GLY A 331 22.88 -12.07 9.88
N GLY A 332 21.56 -12.33 9.91
CA GLY A 332 20.90 -13.38 9.11
C GLY A 332 20.81 -14.75 9.79
N ASN A 333 19.76 -15.52 9.47
CA ASN A 333 19.38 -16.85 10.00
C ASN A 333 18.90 -16.92 11.47
N PRO A 334 17.69 -16.41 11.76
CA PRO A 334 17.09 -16.51 13.08
C PRO A 334 16.76 -17.96 13.50
N SER A 335 16.99 -18.29 14.77
CA SER A 335 16.51 -19.54 15.36
C SER A 335 14.97 -19.65 15.30
N SER A 336 14.42 -20.86 15.38
CA SER A 336 12.97 -21.09 15.40
C SER A 336 12.24 -20.35 16.52
N VAL A 337 12.88 -20.24 17.69
CA VAL A 337 12.32 -19.51 18.83
C VAL A 337 12.34 -18.01 18.57
N PHE A 338 13.45 -17.49 18.04
CA PHE A 338 13.55 -16.08 17.69
C PHE A 338 12.53 -15.68 16.60
N HIS A 339 12.33 -16.52 15.59
CA HIS A 339 11.31 -16.31 14.55
C HIS A 339 9.92 -16.11 15.15
N ILE A 340 9.52 -16.96 16.10
CA ILE A 340 8.22 -16.89 16.76
C ILE A 340 8.13 -15.62 17.60
N ILE A 341 9.11 -15.37 18.48
CA ILE A 341 9.12 -14.20 19.38
C ILE A 341 9.05 -12.90 18.58
N LEU A 342 9.90 -12.76 17.57
CA LEU A 342 9.96 -11.54 16.76
C LEU A 342 8.64 -11.32 16.00
N THR A 343 8.05 -12.37 15.43
CA THR A 343 6.75 -12.28 14.76
C THR A 343 5.64 -11.84 15.72
N VAL A 344 5.58 -12.42 16.92
CA VAL A 344 4.59 -12.04 17.95
C VAL A 344 4.77 -10.59 18.37
N VAL A 345 6.01 -10.11 18.57
CA VAL A 345 6.29 -8.72 18.96
C VAL A 345 5.86 -7.75 17.86
N ILE A 346 6.23 -8.01 16.59
CA ILE A 346 5.86 -7.16 15.45
C ILE A 346 4.34 -7.04 15.34
N ILE A 347 3.63 -8.17 15.36
CA ILE A 347 2.16 -8.21 15.21
C ILE A 347 1.48 -7.53 16.39
N THR A 348 1.96 -7.77 17.61
CA THR A 348 1.41 -7.13 18.81
C THR A 348 1.59 -5.62 18.74
N ALA A 349 2.76 -5.14 18.36
CA ALA A 349 3.02 -3.70 18.21
C ALA A 349 2.13 -3.06 17.14
N ALA A 350 2.03 -3.68 15.95
CA ALA A 350 1.16 -3.19 14.88
C ALA A 350 -0.32 -3.19 15.31
N THR A 351 -0.74 -4.19 16.07
CA THR A 351 -2.11 -4.30 16.59
C THR A 351 -2.40 -3.21 17.62
N LEU A 352 -1.52 -2.98 18.58
CA LEU A 352 -1.69 -1.91 19.57
C LEU A 352 -1.83 -0.54 18.90
N VAL A 353 -0.98 -0.23 17.92
CA VAL A 353 -1.07 1.04 17.18
C VAL A 353 -2.37 1.13 16.38
N SER A 354 -2.81 0.05 15.74
CA SER A 354 -4.08 0.03 14.97
C SER A 354 -5.33 0.23 15.84
N LEU A 355 -5.26 -0.09 17.13
CA LEU A 355 -6.36 0.14 18.08
C LEU A 355 -6.45 1.61 18.53
N LEU A 356 -5.38 2.40 18.36
CA LEU A 356 -5.29 3.81 18.75
C LEU A 356 -5.62 4.78 17.62
N ILE A 357 -5.65 4.31 16.37
CA ILE A 357 -5.84 5.14 15.18
C ILE A 357 -7.13 4.72 14.49
N ASP A 358 -8.07 5.66 14.34
CA ASP A 358 -9.35 5.40 13.68
C ASP A 358 -9.31 5.71 12.18
N CYS A 359 -8.58 6.75 11.80
CA CYS A 359 -8.45 7.26 10.44
C CYS A 359 -7.53 6.42 9.55
N LEU A 360 -8.06 5.70 8.56
CA LEU A 360 -7.23 5.03 7.56
C LEU A 360 -6.48 6.04 6.66
N GLY A 361 -7.15 7.10 6.19
CA GLY A 361 -6.61 8.03 5.19
C GLY A 361 -5.26 8.65 5.57
N ILE A 362 -5.14 9.16 6.81
CA ILE A 362 -3.89 9.75 7.32
C ILE A 362 -2.75 8.72 7.39
N VAL A 363 -3.05 7.46 7.71
CA VAL A 363 -2.06 6.38 7.78
C VAL A 363 -1.52 6.09 6.37
N LEU A 364 -2.40 6.01 5.37
CA LEU A 364 -2.00 5.79 3.98
C LEU A 364 -1.13 6.94 3.45
N GLU A 365 -1.53 8.18 3.74
CA GLU A 365 -0.81 9.38 3.32
C GLU A 365 0.58 9.46 3.94
N LEU A 366 0.67 9.34 5.27
CA LEU A 366 1.95 9.41 5.98
C LEU A 366 2.90 8.30 5.56
N ASN A 367 2.40 7.06 5.41
CA ASN A 367 3.23 5.96 4.91
C ASN A 367 3.71 6.22 3.48
N GLY A 368 2.80 6.76 2.65
CA GLY A 368 3.05 7.14 1.27
C GLY A 368 4.17 8.17 1.11
N VAL A 369 4.10 9.28 1.86
CA VAL A 369 5.07 10.38 1.73
C VAL A 369 6.37 10.13 2.48
N LEU A 370 6.35 9.47 3.65
CA LEU A 370 7.54 9.26 4.47
C LEU A 370 8.32 7.99 4.08
N CYS A 371 7.64 6.94 3.66
CA CYS A 371 8.28 5.65 3.40
C CYS A 371 8.25 5.27 1.93
N ALA A 372 7.07 5.27 1.29
CA ALA A 372 6.96 4.84 -0.09
C ALA A 372 7.66 5.81 -1.07
N ALA A 373 7.50 7.13 -0.88
CA ALA A 373 8.12 8.12 -1.76
C ALA A 373 9.65 8.02 -1.81
N PRO A 374 10.42 7.97 -0.70
CA PRO A 374 11.86 7.78 -0.81
C PRO A 374 12.25 6.43 -1.41
N LEU A 375 11.50 5.35 -1.16
CA LEU A 375 11.75 4.02 -1.71
C LEU A 375 11.50 3.93 -3.24
N ILE A 376 10.54 4.70 -3.77
CA ILE A 376 10.21 4.76 -5.21
C ILE A 376 11.10 5.78 -5.94
N PHE A 377 11.15 7.02 -5.45
CA PHE A 377 11.69 8.15 -6.20
C PHE A 377 13.16 8.42 -5.91
N ILE A 378 13.59 8.32 -4.65
CA ILE A 378 14.90 8.84 -4.22
C ILE A 378 15.96 7.75 -4.30
N ILE A 379 15.77 6.64 -3.58
CA ILE A 379 16.82 5.64 -3.38
C ILE A 379 17.21 4.94 -4.69
N PRO A 380 16.27 4.45 -5.53
CA PRO A 380 16.62 3.81 -6.81
C PRO A 380 17.40 4.74 -7.73
N SER A 381 16.94 5.99 -7.85
CA SER A 381 17.57 7.01 -8.68
C SER A 381 18.95 7.40 -8.17
N ALA A 382 19.11 7.59 -6.86
CA ALA A 382 20.40 7.93 -6.24
C ALA A 382 21.42 6.80 -6.39
N CYS A 383 21.01 5.54 -6.20
CA CYS A 383 21.87 4.38 -6.42
C CYS A 383 22.31 4.29 -7.88
N TYR A 384 21.38 4.41 -8.82
CA TYR A 384 21.68 4.30 -10.25
C TYR A 384 22.60 5.42 -10.73
N LEU A 385 22.36 6.68 -10.33
CA LEU A 385 23.21 7.82 -10.69
C LEU A 385 24.65 7.66 -10.19
N LYS A 386 24.84 7.01 -9.05
CA LYS A 386 26.16 6.79 -8.44
C LYS A 386 26.90 5.59 -9.05
N LEU A 387 26.18 4.55 -9.47
CA LEU A 387 26.77 3.31 -10.02
C LEU A 387 26.98 3.34 -11.53
N SER A 388 26.08 3.98 -12.27
CA SER A 388 26.10 3.94 -13.73
C SER A 388 27.27 4.77 -14.27
N GLU A 389 28.06 4.20 -15.18
CA GLU A 389 29.15 4.89 -15.90
C GLU A 389 28.67 5.58 -17.19
N GLU A 390 27.40 5.38 -17.56
CA GLU A 390 26.80 5.92 -18.80
C GLU A 390 26.94 7.45 -18.92
N PRO A 391 26.97 8.03 -20.12
CA PRO A 391 27.01 9.48 -20.28
C PRO A 391 25.77 10.16 -19.65
N ARG A 392 25.93 11.40 -19.19
CA ARG A 392 24.83 12.19 -18.58
C ARG A 392 23.62 12.36 -19.51
N THR A 393 23.80 12.21 -20.82
CA THR A 393 22.76 12.28 -21.83
C THR A 393 21.94 11.01 -21.97
N HIS A 394 22.33 9.90 -21.31
CA HIS A 394 21.57 8.66 -21.34
C HIS A 394 20.20 8.85 -20.65
N ALA A 395 19.13 8.39 -21.30
CA ALA A 395 17.76 8.61 -20.85
C ALA A 395 17.52 8.18 -19.39
N ASP A 396 18.06 7.02 -18.99
CA ASP A 396 17.93 6.52 -17.62
C ASP A 396 18.56 7.47 -16.58
N LYS A 397 19.70 8.11 -16.90
CA LYS A 397 20.35 9.08 -16.00
C LYS A 397 19.57 10.39 -15.93
N ILE A 398 19.03 10.87 -17.05
CA ILE A 398 18.18 12.06 -17.08
C ILE A 398 16.94 11.84 -16.22
N MET A 399 16.24 10.72 -16.42
CA MET A 399 15.05 10.38 -15.65
C MET A 399 15.36 10.26 -14.15
N ALA A 400 16.44 9.56 -13.77
CA ALA A 400 16.88 9.48 -12.38
C ALA A 400 17.22 10.85 -11.78
N CYS A 401 17.82 11.75 -12.56
CA CYS A 401 18.13 13.12 -12.14
C CYS A 401 16.87 13.96 -11.89
N VAL A 402 15.79 13.73 -12.65
CA VAL A 402 14.49 14.39 -12.46
C VAL A 402 13.71 13.79 -11.29
N MET A 403 13.74 12.47 -11.13
CA MET A 403 13.00 11.78 -10.06
C MET A 403 13.45 12.16 -8.65
N LEU A 404 14.75 12.36 -8.46
CA LEU A 404 15.32 12.66 -7.15
C LEU A 404 14.78 13.96 -6.51
N PRO A 405 14.82 15.14 -7.17
CA PRO A 405 14.23 16.35 -6.62
C PRO A 405 12.71 16.27 -6.50
N VAL A 406 12.03 15.60 -7.43
CA VAL A 406 10.57 15.41 -7.34
C VAL A 406 10.20 14.58 -6.11
N GLY A 407 10.92 13.49 -5.85
CA GLY A 407 10.74 12.68 -4.65
C GLY A 407 10.96 13.47 -3.37
N ALA A 408 11.98 14.34 -3.33
CA ALA A 408 12.22 15.21 -2.19
C ALA A 408 11.06 16.21 -1.98
N VAL A 409 10.53 16.80 -3.05
CA VAL A 409 9.35 17.69 -2.97
C VAL A 409 8.12 16.95 -2.48
N VAL A 410 7.83 15.76 -3.02
CA VAL A 410 6.69 14.93 -2.59
C VAL A 410 6.82 14.57 -1.11
N MET A 411 8.01 14.16 -0.66
CA MET A 411 8.25 13.81 0.75
C MET A 411 8.06 15.01 1.68
N VAL A 412 8.72 16.15 1.39
CA VAL A 412 8.70 17.33 2.28
C VAL A 412 7.33 18.02 2.26
N VAL A 413 6.83 18.35 1.08
CA VAL A 413 5.56 19.07 0.95
C VAL A 413 4.40 18.16 1.32
N GLY A 414 4.43 16.89 0.91
CA GLY A 414 3.39 15.92 1.28
C GLY A 414 3.32 15.69 2.80
N PHE A 415 4.45 15.61 3.49
CA PHE A 415 4.47 15.51 4.95
C PHE A 415 3.90 16.75 5.64
N ILE A 416 4.31 17.95 5.21
CA ILE A 416 3.76 19.20 5.74
C ILE A 416 2.25 19.23 5.54
N MET A 417 1.77 18.91 4.34
CA MET A 417 0.34 18.91 4.02
C MET A 417 -0.46 17.88 4.84
N ALA A 418 0.08 16.69 5.05
CA ALA A 418 -0.55 15.65 5.87
C ALA A 418 -0.73 16.10 7.32
N ILE A 419 0.19 16.89 7.86
CA ILE A 419 0.10 17.44 9.22
C ILE A 419 -0.81 18.67 9.29
N THR A 420 -0.70 19.60 8.33
CA THR A 420 -1.43 20.88 8.39
C THR A 420 -2.89 20.77 7.98
N ASN A 421 -3.23 19.80 7.14
CA ASN A 421 -4.59 19.53 6.69
C ASN A 421 -5.00 18.10 7.10
N PRO A 422 -5.07 17.82 8.42
CA PRO A 422 -5.52 16.53 8.89
C PRO A 422 -6.96 16.31 8.43
N GLN A 423 -7.27 15.07 8.10
CA GLN A 423 -8.52 14.74 7.42
C GLN A 423 -9.62 14.43 8.43
N ASP A 424 -10.81 14.96 8.18
CA ASP A 424 -12.00 14.61 8.95
C ASP A 424 -12.42 13.18 8.62
N CYS A 425 -12.23 12.26 9.56
CA CYS A 425 -12.71 10.89 9.44
C CYS A 425 -14.01 10.73 10.19
N THR A 426 -15.08 10.43 9.47
CA THR A 426 -16.35 10.01 10.07
C THR A 426 -16.30 8.50 10.29
N HIS A 427 -15.63 8.08 11.37
CA HIS A 427 -15.57 6.66 11.73
C HIS A 427 -16.89 6.18 12.33
N GLY A 428 -17.38 5.02 11.87
CA GLY A 428 -18.54 4.34 12.45
C GLY A 428 -19.89 5.00 12.20
N GLN A 429 -19.91 6.22 11.65
CA GLN A 429 -21.14 6.92 11.23
C GLN A 429 -21.51 6.56 9.81
N GLU A 430 -22.80 6.30 9.59
CA GLU A 430 -23.31 6.11 8.24
C GLU A 430 -23.46 7.45 7.51
N MET A 431 -23.24 7.40 6.21
CA MET A 431 -23.37 8.56 5.34
C MET A 431 -24.83 9.01 5.26
N PHE A 432 -25.07 10.32 5.13
CA PHE A 432 -26.42 10.91 5.17
C PHE A 432 -27.39 10.32 4.14
N TYR A 433 -26.89 9.86 2.98
CA TYR A 433 -27.70 9.23 1.92
C TYR A 433 -28.11 7.77 2.23
N CYS A 434 -27.66 7.20 3.35
CA CYS A 434 -28.12 5.89 3.82
C CYS A 434 -29.43 5.95 4.62
N PHE A 435 -29.86 7.15 5.02
CA PHE A 435 -31.10 7.36 5.78
C PHE A 435 -32.22 7.83 4.84
N PRO A 436 -33.28 7.03 4.63
CA PRO A 436 -34.36 7.39 3.72
C PRO A 436 -35.13 8.65 4.13
N ASP A 437 -35.22 8.96 5.43
CA ASP A 437 -36.05 10.06 5.95
C ASP A 437 -35.49 11.48 5.73
N ASN A 438 -34.22 11.62 5.34
CA ASN A 438 -33.59 12.94 5.14
C ASN A 438 -33.83 13.53 3.74
N THR A 439 -34.53 12.81 2.85
CA THR A 439 -34.92 13.33 1.53
C THR A 439 -36.08 14.34 1.58
N SER A 440 -36.73 14.50 2.74
CA SER A 440 -37.77 15.52 2.98
C SER A 440 -37.23 16.87 3.52
N LEU A 441 -35.91 16.98 3.73
CA LEU A 441 -35.26 18.14 4.34
C LEU A 441 -34.48 19.04 3.36
N THR A 442 -34.63 18.85 2.05
CA THR A 442 -34.13 19.79 1.03
C THR A 442 -34.83 21.16 1.03
N ASN A 443 -35.73 21.42 1.99
CA ASN A 443 -36.27 22.75 2.30
C ASN A 443 -35.62 23.42 3.53
N ILE A 444 -34.55 22.86 4.10
CA ILE A 444 -33.72 23.55 5.11
C ILE A 444 -32.34 23.88 4.50
N SER A 445 -32.34 24.58 3.38
CA SER A 445 -31.15 25.19 2.79
C SER A 445 -30.81 26.57 3.38
N HIS A 446 -31.29 26.88 4.61
CA HIS A 446 -30.99 28.17 5.26
C HIS A 446 -30.64 28.15 6.75
N SER A 447 -30.69 27.03 7.49
CA SER A 447 -30.36 27.07 8.94
C SER A 447 -29.18 26.19 9.40
N HIS A 448 -28.66 25.26 8.58
CA HIS A 448 -27.50 24.45 8.99
C HIS A 448 -26.13 25.14 8.78
N LEU A 449 -26.09 26.33 8.16
CA LEU A 449 -24.87 27.15 8.08
C LEU A 449 -24.64 28.02 9.34
N GLN A 450 -25.52 27.97 10.34
CA GLN A 450 -25.40 28.74 11.59
C GLN A 450 -25.10 27.91 12.85
N LEU A 451 -25.02 26.57 12.77
CA LEU A 451 -24.79 25.74 13.96
C LEU A 451 -23.33 25.33 14.22
N THR A 452 -22.37 25.90 13.49
CA THR A 452 -20.92 25.74 13.75
C THR A 452 -20.26 26.99 14.35
N THR A 453 -21.05 27.99 14.78
CA THR A 453 -20.54 29.20 15.47
C THR A 453 -21.18 29.43 16.84
N GLN A 454 -21.51 28.36 17.59
CA GLN A 454 -21.67 28.47 19.04
C GLN A 454 -20.55 27.75 19.78
N LEU A 455 -19.72 28.60 20.39
CA LEU A 455 -18.71 28.29 21.39
C LEU A 455 -19.16 27.19 22.36
N SER A 456 -18.26 26.25 22.64
CA SER A 456 -18.24 25.57 23.94
C SER A 456 -17.97 26.60 25.04
N PRO A 457 -18.82 26.78 26.06
CA PRO A 457 -18.36 27.39 27.29
C PRO A 457 -17.44 26.38 27.99
N TRP A 458 -16.16 26.72 28.02
CA TRP A 458 -15.22 26.11 28.95
C TRP A 458 -15.76 26.25 30.37
N ASN A 459 -16.07 25.12 31.00
CA ASN A 459 -16.27 25.03 32.44
C ASN A 459 -14.93 25.33 33.12
N LEU A 460 -14.76 26.58 33.54
CA LEU A 460 -13.65 27.03 34.36
C LEU A 460 -14.18 27.46 35.73
N SER A 461 -14.43 26.50 36.63
CA SER A 461 -14.62 26.78 38.06
C SER A 461 -14.80 25.51 38.91
N ILE A 462 -13.74 24.72 39.15
CA ILE A 462 -13.58 23.94 40.41
C ILE A 462 -12.09 23.84 40.74
N PHE A 463 -11.56 24.89 41.37
CA PHE A 463 -10.48 24.84 42.35
C PHE A 463 -10.78 25.93 43.39
N GLN A 464 -11.55 25.54 44.39
CA GLN A 464 -11.51 26.03 45.76
C GLN A 464 -11.95 24.89 46.68
#